data_AF-A0A4U0P304-F1
#
_entry.id   AF-A0A4U0P304-F1
#
_cell.length_a   1.000
_cell.length_b   1.000
_cell.length_c   1.000
_cell.angle_alpha   90.00
_cell.angle_beta   90.00
_cell.angle_gamma   90.00
#
_symmetry.space_group_name_H-M   'P 1'
#
loop_
_entity.id
_entity.type
_entity.pdbx_description
1 polymer ?
#
loop_
_entity_poly.entity_id
_entity_poly.type
_entity_poly.pdbx_seq_one_letter_code
_entity_poly.pdbx_strand_id
1 'polypeptide(L)'
;MRIHHDQALMKHHRHQHLYFILLYSISYLAWIFYQDYEKYFRQKLGRTSDSFHFPLREKVIFWLSKVFHFLLFVVIPIIYVGWLPTLIGLLIASIVCVLCLATVFQLAHVVTETEFKTIDTSVEDEWMIHPLQSTANFATRSWMLTWLLGGLNFQVEHHLFPKISHIHYPALNKIVKENCEEYNVKYNEYRTFWDAFRSHVRVIRSMSK
;
A
#
# COMPACT_ATOMS: atom_id res chain seq x y z
N MET A 1 6.47 -11.37 -5.49
CA MET A 1 6.85 -10.31 -6.43
C MET A 1 8.00 -9.53 -5.81
N ARG A 2 8.97 -9.12 -6.62
CA ARG A 2 10.09 -8.31 -6.17
C ARG A 2 9.80 -6.83 -6.43
N ILE A 3 9.83 -6.05 -5.38
CA ILE A 3 9.59 -4.60 -5.37
C ILE A 3 10.74 -3.81 -4.73
N HIS A 4 11.73 -4.50 -4.15
CA HIS A 4 12.91 -3.90 -3.54
C HIS A 4 14.18 -4.67 -3.92
N HIS A 5 15.32 -3.98 -3.98
CA HIS A 5 16.58 -4.58 -4.39
C HIS A 5 17.08 -5.66 -3.42
N ASP A 6 16.88 -5.47 -2.11
CA ASP A 6 17.26 -6.41 -1.04
C ASP A 6 16.50 -7.75 -1.09
N GLN A 7 15.40 -7.82 -1.84
CA GLN A 7 14.68 -9.09 -2.03
C GLN A 7 15.45 -9.97 -3.03
N ALA A 8 15.69 -11.22 -2.64
CA ALA A 8 16.37 -12.20 -3.48
C ALA A 8 15.70 -12.33 -4.87
N LEU A 9 16.53 -12.30 -5.91
CA LEU A 9 16.07 -12.48 -7.29
C LEU A 9 15.74 -13.96 -7.55
N MET A 10 14.51 -14.23 -7.96
CA MET A 10 14.01 -15.57 -8.27
C MET A 10 13.67 -15.65 -9.77
N LYS A 11 13.77 -16.86 -10.36
CA LYS A 11 13.52 -17.07 -11.80
C LYS A 11 12.18 -16.51 -12.29
N HIS A 12 11.13 -16.61 -11.48
CA HIS A 12 9.79 -16.12 -11.84
C HIS A 12 9.71 -14.59 -11.88
N HIS A 13 10.59 -13.84 -11.22
CA HIS A 13 10.59 -12.37 -11.24
C HIS A 13 10.84 -11.81 -12.65
N ARG A 14 11.52 -12.53 -13.54
CA ARG A 14 11.75 -12.11 -14.94
C ARG A 14 10.45 -11.71 -15.66
N HIS A 15 9.33 -12.34 -15.32
CA HIS A 15 8.03 -12.13 -15.96
C HIS A 15 7.04 -11.38 -15.07
N GLN A 16 7.47 -10.79 -13.95
CA GLN A 16 6.54 -10.17 -12.98
C GLN A 16 5.74 -9.00 -13.55
N HIS A 17 6.30 -8.27 -14.51
CA HIS A 17 5.57 -7.23 -15.23
C HIS A 17 4.36 -7.73 -16.02
N LEU A 18 4.23 -9.04 -16.27
CA LEU A 18 3.07 -9.65 -16.93
C LEU A 18 2.00 -10.09 -15.94
N TYR A 19 2.38 -10.52 -14.74
CA TYR A 19 1.47 -11.11 -13.77
C TYR A 19 1.23 -10.24 -12.52
N PHE A 20 1.86 -9.06 -12.39
CA PHE A 20 1.73 -8.25 -11.17
C PHE A 20 0.27 -7.87 -10.86
N ILE A 21 -0.53 -7.54 -11.89
CA ILE A 21 -1.96 -7.22 -11.73
C ILE A 21 -2.69 -8.42 -11.15
N LEU A 22 -2.44 -9.62 -11.68
CA LEU A 22 -3.03 -10.85 -11.15
C LEU A 22 -2.62 -11.10 -9.69
N LEU A 23 -1.35 -10.89 -9.35
CA LEU A 23 -0.86 -11.03 -7.98
C LEU A 23 -1.50 -10.01 -7.03
N TYR A 24 -1.69 -8.77 -7.47
CA TYR A 24 -2.44 -7.78 -6.69
C TYR A 24 -3.87 -8.27 -6.49
N SER A 25 -4.57 -8.67 -7.55
CA SER A 25 -5.96 -9.15 -7.52
C SER A 25 -6.22 -10.29 -6.53
N ILE A 26 -5.26 -11.19 -6.30
CA ILE A 26 -5.40 -12.31 -5.35
C ILE A 26 -4.86 -12.02 -3.95
N SER A 27 -4.14 -10.91 -3.76
CA SER A 27 -3.44 -10.62 -2.51
C SER A 27 -4.40 -10.42 -1.32
N TYR A 28 -5.60 -9.89 -1.55
CA TYR A 28 -6.63 -9.74 -0.52
C TYR A 28 -7.11 -11.08 0.02
N LEU A 29 -7.33 -12.05 -0.87
CA LEU A 29 -7.69 -13.41 -0.46
C LEU A 29 -6.55 -14.05 0.35
N ALA A 30 -5.30 -13.84 -0.07
CA ALA A 30 -4.15 -14.30 0.70
C ALA A 30 -4.06 -13.62 2.08
N TRP A 31 -4.43 -12.34 2.22
CA TRP A 31 -4.48 -11.66 3.51
C TRP A 31 -5.51 -12.29 4.45
N ILE A 32 -6.76 -12.39 4.00
CA ILE A 32 -7.86 -12.85 4.85
C ILE A 32 -7.73 -14.32 5.22
N PHE A 33 -7.35 -15.17 4.27
CA PHE A 33 -7.37 -16.62 4.43
C PHE A 33 -6.03 -17.23 4.84
N TYR A 34 -4.92 -16.50 4.74
CA TYR A 34 -3.59 -17.05 5.01
C TYR A 34 -2.72 -16.15 5.91
N GLN A 35 -2.36 -14.95 5.45
CA GLN A 35 -1.34 -14.14 6.13
C GLN A 35 -1.74 -13.68 7.54
N ASP A 36 -3.03 -13.44 7.77
CA ASP A 36 -3.52 -13.07 9.09
C ASP A 36 -3.32 -14.20 10.11
N TYR A 37 -3.62 -15.44 9.72
CA TYR A 37 -3.41 -16.61 10.58
C TYR A 37 -1.92 -16.90 10.76
N GLU A 38 -1.14 -16.82 9.68
CA GLU A 38 0.31 -16.97 9.74
C GLU A 38 0.92 -16.00 10.76
N LYS A 39 0.56 -14.71 10.70
CA LYS A 39 1.06 -13.69 11.64
C LYS A 39 0.54 -13.88 13.06
N TYR A 40 -0.73 -14.28 13.21
CA TYR A 40 -1.33 -14.58 14.51
C TYR A 40 -0.57 -15.70 15.24
N PHE A 41 -0.26 -16.79 14.55
CA PHE A 41 0.42 -17.95 15.16
C PHE A 41 1.94 -17.76 15.27
N ARG A 42 2.57 -17.14 14.25
CA ARG A 42 4.02 -16.87 14.28
C ARG A 42 4.40 -15.77 15.26
N GLN A 43 3.48 -14.86 15.56
CA GLN A 43 3.70 -13.67 16.40
C GLN A 43 4.89 -12.81 15.95
N LYS A 44 5.16 -12.79 14.63
CA LYS A 44 6.22 -12.00 14.01
C LYS A 44 5.69 -11.28 12.78
N LEU A 45 5.97 -9.98 12.69
CA LEU A 45 5.55 -9.12 11.57
C LEU A 45 6.38 -9.39 10.31
N GLY A 46 7.70 -9.51 10.45
CA GLY A 46 8.63 -9.86 9.38
C GLY A 46 9.31 -11.23 9.59
N ARG A 47 10.14 -11.64 8.63
CA ARG A 47 10.96 -12.86 8.74
C ARG A 47 12.03 -12.74 9.83
N THR A 48 12.61 -11.56 9.96
CA THR A 48 13.71 -11.24 10.87
C THR A 48 13.28 -10.38 12.06
N SER A 49 11.99 -10.04 12.17
CA SER A 49 11.47 -9.23 13.27
C SER A 49 11.38 -10.03 14.57
N ASP A 50 11.55 -9.33 15.68
CA ASP A 50 11.30 -9.86 17.02
C ASP A 50 9.85 -10.32 17.17
N SER A 51 9.64 -11.30 18.03
CA SER A 51 8.29 -11.71 18.40
C SER A 51 7.66 -10.64 19.27
N PHE A 52 6.44 -10.22 18.92
CA PHE A 52 5.69 -9.28 19.74
C PHE A 52 4.76 -10.04 20.68
N HIS A 53 4.57 -9.50 21.89
CA HIS A 53 3.56 -10.02 22.80
C HIS A 53 2.17 -9.68 22.26
N PHE A 54 1.36 -10.70 21.95
CA PHE A 54 -0.02 -10.49 21.50
C PHE A 54 -0.99 -10.62 22.68
N PRO A 55 -1.50 -9.50 23.22
CA PRO A 55 -2.33 -9.50 24.43
C PRO A 55 -3.68 -10.16 24.18
N LEU A 56 -4.29 -10.69 25.25
CA LEU A 56 -5.55 -11.45 25.16
C LEU A 56 -6.69 -10.64 24.53
N ARG A 57 -6.78 -9.35 24.86
CA ARG A 57 -7.79 -8.44 24.27
C ARG A 57 -7.73 -8.42 22.75
N GLU A 58 -6.53 -8.29 22.18
CA GLU A 58 -6.33 -8.23 20.73
C GLU A 58 -6.59 -9.60 20.08
N LYS A 59 -6.29 -10.71 20.77
CA LYS A 59 -6.69 -12.06 20.32
C LYS A 59 -8.21 -12.22 20.23
N VAL A 60 -8.93 -11.74 21.23
CA VAL A 60 -10.40 -11.77 21.25
C VAL A 60 -10.96 -10.91 20.12
N ILE A 61 -10.45 -9.68 19.95
CA ILE A 61 -10.86 -8.78 18.85
C ILE A 61 -10.58 -9.43 17.49
N PHE A 62 -9.42 -10.07 17.31
CA PHE A 62 -9.06 -10.78 16.10
C PHE A 62 -10.07 -11.88 15.75
N TRP A 63 -10.38 -12.78 16.68
CA TRP A 63 -11.31 -13.88 16.38
C TRP A 63 -12.76 -13.42 16.22
N LEU A 64 -13.20 -12.45 17.02
CA LEU A 64 -14.54 -11.86 16.87
C LEU A 64 -14.69 -11.16 15.52
N SER A 65 -13.70 -10.38 15.10
CA SER A 65 -13.72 -9.73 13.77
C SER A 65 -13.69 -10.75 12.63
N LYS A 66 -12.96 -11.87 12.76
CA LYS A 66 -12.99 -12.96 11.78
C LYS A 66 -14.36 -13.63 11.68
N VAL A 67 -14.99 -13.93 12.80
CA VAL A 67 -16.35 -14.49 12.84
C VAL A 67 -17.34 -13.51 12.23
N PHE A 68 -17.30 -12.24 12.63
CA PHE A 68 -18.18 -11.20 12.10
C PHE A 68 -18.01 -11.01 10.58
N HIS A 69 -16.77 -10.96 10.11
CA HIS A 69 -16.46 -10.86 8.67
C HIS A 69 -17.03 -12.07 7.91
N PHE A 70 -16.79 -13.29 8.39
CA PHE A 70 -17.29 -14.49 7.74
C PHE A 70 -18.83 -14.56 7.75
N LEU A 71 -19.46 -14.16 8.87
CA LEU A 71 -20.91 -14.08 8.94
C LEU A 71 -21.48 -13.09 7.93
N LEU A 72 -20.94 -11.88 7.86
CA LEU A 72 -21.46 -10.80 7.04
C LEU A 72 -21.19 -10.99 5.55
N PHE A 73 -19.99 -11.43 5.18
CA PHE A 73 -19.57 -11.51 3.78
C PHE A 73 -19.71 -12.91 3.17
N VAL A 74 -19.85 -13.96 3.97
CA VAL A 74 -19.96 -15.34 3.48
C VAL A 74 -21.30 -15.96 3.88
N VAL A 75 -21.60 -16.10 5.18
CA VAL A 75 -22.77 -16.87 5.64
C VAL A 75 -24.09 -16.21 5.25
N ILE A 76 -24.28 -14.93 5.58
CA ILE A 76 -25.50 -14.18 5.26
C ILE A 76 -25.77 -14.22 3.74
N PRO A 77 -24.82 -13.85 2.86
CA PRO A 77 -25.03 -13.93 1.41
C PRO A 77 -25.35 -15.35 0.93
N ILE A 78 -24.69 -16.40 1.45
CA ILE A 78 -25.00 -17.78 1.08
C ILE A 78 -26.46 -18.12 1.39
N ILE A 79 -26.97 -17.70 2.54
CA ILE A 79 -28.36 -17.96 2.96
C ILE A 79 -29.36 -17.26 2.03
N TYR A 80 -29.09 -16.00 1.63
CA TYR A 80 -30.06 -15.20 0.87
C TYR A 80 -29.95 -15.36 -0.66
N VAL A 81 -28.76 -15.54 -1.21
CA VAL A 81 -28.53 -15.57 -2.67
C VAL A 81 -27.87 -16.86 -3.16
N GLY A 82 -27.54 -17.79 -2.25
CA GLY A 82 -26.87 -19.05 -2.59
C GLY A 82 -25.36 -18.94 -2.68
N TRP A 83 -24.69 -20.09 -2.70
CA TRP A 83 -23.24 -20.17 -2.59
C TRP A 83 -22.50 -19.67 -3.84
N LEU A 84 -23.00 -19.96 -5.03
CA LEU A 84 -22.33 -19.60 -6.28
C LEU A 84 -22.36 -18.09 -6.54
N PRO A 85 -23.50 -17.37 -6.44
CA PRO A 85 -23.52 -15.92 -6.55
C PRO A 85 -22.70 -15.23 -5.46
N THR A 86 -22.69 -15.77 -4.24
CA THR A 86 -21.84 -15.27 -3.15
C THR A 86 -20.35 -15.37 -3.50
N LEU A 87 -19.91 -16.53 -3.98
CA LEU A 87 -18.52 -16.74 -4.38
C LEU A 87 -18.10 -15.78 -5.50
N ILE A 88 -18.94 -15.61 -6.52
CA ILE A 88 -18.67 -14.68 -7.63
C ILE A 88 -18.60 -13.23 -7.11
N GLY A 89 -19.56 -12.82 -6.28
CA GLY A 89 -19.58 -11.49 -5.68
C GLY A 89 -18.36 -11.20 -4.82
N LEU A 90 -17.95 -12.17 -3.99
CA LEU A 90 -16.74 -12.09 -3.17
C LEU A 90 -15.48 -11.94 -4.02
N LEU A 91 -15.35 -12.71 -5.11
CA LEU A 91 -14.20 -12.61 -6.01
C LEU A 91 -14.15 -11.23 -6.67
N ILE A 92 -15.28 -10.74 -7.23
CA ILE A 92 -15.34 -9.42 -7.86
C ILE A 92 -15.00 -8.33 -6.85
N ALA A 93 -15.65 -8.33 -5.68
CA ALA A 93 -15.41 -7.32 -4.64
C ALA A 93 -13.94 -7.33 -4.17
N SER A 94 -13.36 -8.52 -3.97
CA SER A 94 -11.96 -8.68 -3.57
C SER A 94 -10.99 -8.13 -4.61
N ILE A 95 -11.21 -8.48 -5.89
CA ILE A 95 -10.36 -8.03 -6.99
C ILE A 95 -10.44 -6.52 -7.14
N VAL A 96 -11.65 -5.95 -7.15
CA VAL A 96 -11.85 -4.49 -7.29
C VAL A 96 -11.22 -3.75 -6.12
N CYS A 97 -11.55 -4.15 -4.89
CA CYS A 97 -11.03 -3.52 -3.67
C CYS A 97 -9.49 -3.49 -3.68
N VAL A 98 -8.87 -4.64 -3.98
CA VAL A 98 -7.42 -4.73 -3.89
C VAL A 98 -6.71 -4.09 -5.06
N LEU A 99 -7.29 -4.08 -6.27
CA LEU A 99 -6.71 -3.34 -7.38
C LEU A 99 -6.73 -1.84 -7.10
N CYS A 100 -7.83 -1.32 -6.54
CA CYS A 100 -7.89 0.06 -6.10
C CYS A 100 -6.85 0.35 -5.02
N LEU A 101 -6.86 -0.44 -3.93
CA LEU A 101 -5.98 -0.23 -2.78
C LEU A 101 -4.50 -0.37 -3.14
N ALA A 102 -4.15 -1.47 -3.81
CA ALA A 102 -2.78 -1.73 -4.26
C ALA A 102 -2.32 -0.64 -5.22
N THR A 103 -3.13 -0.23 -6.19
CA THR A 103 -2.70 0.84 -7.10
C THR A 103 -2.40 2.11 -6.32
N VAL A 104 -3.33 2.60 -5.49
CA VAL A 104 -3.15 3.86 -4.75
C VAL A 104 -1.89 3.87 -3.88
N PHE A 105 -1.68 2.83 -3.06
CA PHE A 105 -0.50 2.77 -2.20
C PHE A 105 0.80 2.54 -2.99
N GLN A 106 0.76 1.74 -4.06
CA GLN A 106 1.95 1.47 -4.86
C GLN A 106 2.37 2.70 -5.68
N LEU A 107 1.43 3.54 -6.13
CA LEU A 107 1.75 4.81 -6.79
C LEU A 107 2.40 5.81 -5.83
N ALA A 108 2.10 5.70 -4.53
CA ALA A 108 2.64 6.59 -3.52
C ALA A 108 4.01 6.16 -2.98
N HIS A 109 4.39 4.88 -3.16
CA HIS A 109 5.59 4.31 -2.53
C HIS A 109 6.51 3.54 -3.48
N VAL A 110 6.04 3.00 -4.59
CA VAL A 110 6.81 2.10 -5.45
C VAL A 110 6.88 2.67 -6.86
N VAL A 111 7.58 3.78 -6.99
CA VAL A 111 7.75 4.56 -8.23
C VAL A 111 9.22 4.92 -8.41
N THR A 112 9.63 5.35 -9.61
CA THR A 112 11.07 5.50 -9.93
C THR A 112 11.80 6.51 -9.07
N GLU A 113 11.10 7.51 -8.55
CA GLU A 113 11.72 8.61 -7.79
C GLU A 113 11.79 8.35 -6.28
N THR A 114 11.12 7.30 -5.78
CA THR A 114 11.11 6.97 -4.36
C THR A 114 12.29 6.09 -3.99
N GLU A 115 12.96 6.43 -2.90
CA GLU A 115 14.14 5.73 -2.39
C GLU A 115 13.83 5.15 -1.01
N PHE A 116 14.09 3.85 -0.83
CA PHE A 116 14.08 3.20 0.47
C PHE A 116 15.51 2.88 0.86
N LYS A 117 15.91 3.31 2.05
CA LYS A 117 17.21 2.97 2.61
C LYS A 117 17.28 1.49 2.94
N THR A 118 18.42 0.87 2.63
CA THR A 118 18.67 -0.55 2.89
C THR A 118 18.97 -0.77 4.37
N ILE A 119 18.77 -2.00 4.84
CA ILE A 119 18.87 -2.40 6.25
C ILE A 119 20.26 -2.12 6.85
N ASP A 120 21.30 -2.09 6.03
CA ASP A 120 22.70 -1.90 6.45
C ASP A 120 23.14 -0.42 6.50
N THR A 121 22.29 0.51 6.06
CA THR A 121 22.59 1.95 6.15
C THR A 121 22.02 2.53 7.44
N SER A 122 22.88 3.17 8.25
CA SER A 122 22.40 4.08 9.29
C SER A 122 21.48 5.10 8.64
N VAL A 123 20.23 5.19 9.11
CA VAL A 123 19.31 6.25 8.67
C VAL A 123 19.75 7.53 9.37
N GLU A 124 20.78 8.18 8.81
CA GLU A 124 21.32 9.45 9.32
C GLU A 124 20.52 10.67 8.83
N ASP A 125 19.47 10.44 8.04
CA ASP A 125 18.64 11.53 7.55
C ASP A 125 17.77 12.08 8.66
N GLU A 126 17.56 13.39 8.62
CA GLU A 126 16.55 14.04 9.44
C GLU A 126 15.18 13.39 9.20
N TRP A 127 14.39 13.27 10.27
CA TRP A 127 13.14 12.53 10.24
C TRP A 127 12.16 12.98 9.14
N MET A 128 12.20 14.26 8.73
CA MET A 128 11.35 14.81 7.65
C MET A 128 11.83 14.44 6.25
N ILE A 129 13.14 14.22 6.07
CA ILE A 129 13.74 13.89 4.77
C ILE A 129 13.35 12.47 4.35
N HIS A 130 13.30 11.54 5.30
CA HIS A 130 12.95 10.15 5.00
C HIS A 130 11.56 10.00 4.34
N PRO A 131 10.46 10.59 4.85
CA PRO A 131 9.18 10.62 4.14
C PRO A 131 9.25 11.26 2.74
N LEU A 132 9.99 12.35 2.58
CA LEU A 132 10.14 13.03 1.29
C LEU A 132 10.82 12.15 0.23
N GLN A 133 11.81 11.35 0.64
CA GLN A 133 12.51 10.40 -0.23
C GLN A 133 11.68 9.13 -0.50
N SER A 134 11.01 8.59 0.51
CA SER A 134 10.35 7.28 0.46
C SER A 134 8.91 7.31 -0.06
N THR A 135 8.37 8.51 -0.32
CA THR A 135 6.99 8.70 -0.79
C THR A 135 6.91 9.65 -1.98
N ALA A 136 5.82 9.56 -2.73
CA ALA A 136 5.52 10.44 -3.84
C ALA A 136 4.05 10.82 -3.85
N ASN A 137 3.77 12.06 -4.24
CA ASN A 137 2.43 12.53 -4.54
C ASN A 137 2.09 12.27 -6.01
N PHE A 138 0.81 12.23 -6.34
CA PHE A 138 0.37 12.14 -7.73
C PHE A 138 -0.97 12.85 -7.97
N ALA A 139 -1.18 13.40 -9.16
CA ALA A 139 -2.45 14.00 -9.55
C ALA A 139 -3.06 15.00 -8.53
N THR A 140 -2.21 15.73 -7.80
CA THR A 140 -2.57 16.67 -6.70
C THR A 140 -3.51 17.78 -7.14
N ARG A 141 -3.51 18.13 -8.44
CA ARG A 141 -4.40 19.12 -9.03
C ARG A 141 -5.80 18.59 -9.37
N SER A 142 -6.04 17.29 -9.26
CA SER A 142 -7.34 16.67 -9.53
C SER A 142 -8.19 16.63 -8.27
N TRP A 143 -9.16 17.55 -8.15
CA TRP A 143 -10.11 17.57 -7.03
C TRP A 143 -10.92 16.27 -6.96
N MET A 144 -11.30 15.72 -8.12
CA MET A 144 -12.06 14.47 -8.21
C MET A 144 -11.26 13.29 -7.66
N LEU A 145 -10.00 13.11 -8.07
CA LEU A 145 -9.16 12.04 -7.54
C LEU A 145 -8.85 12.27 -6.06
N THR A 146 -8.59 13.51 -5.66
CA THR A 146 -8.35 13.84 -4.25
C THR A 146 -9.54 13.43 -3.37
N TRP A 147 -10.76 13.70 -3.81
CA TRP A 147 -11.98 13.29 -3.10
C TRP A 147 -12.18 11.77 -3.11
N LEU A 148 -12.06 11.12 -4.28
CA LEU A 148 -12.21 9.66 -4.41
C LEU A 148 -11.19 8.88 -3.58
N LEU A 149 -9.98 9.42 -3.43
CA LEU A 149 -8.88 8.78 -2.72
C LEU A 149 -8.80 9.19 -1.24
N GLY A 150 -9.70 10.06 -0.76
CA GLY A 150 -9.62 10.58 0.61
C GLY A 150 -8.30 11.29 0.92
N GLY A 151 -7.70 11.93 -0.09
CA GLY A 151 -6.41 12.60 0.01
C GLY A 151 -5.17 11.71 -0.02
N LEU A 152 -5.28 10.39 -0.27
CA LEU A 152 -4.13 9.47 -0.36
C LEU A 152 -3.17 9.76 -1.53
N ASN A 153 -3.54 10.68 -2.42
CA ASN A 153 -2.67 11.18 -3.47
C ASN A 153 -1.68 12.28 -2.98
N PHE A 154 -1.79 12.66 -1.70
CA PHE A 154 -0.91 13.55 -0.93
C PHE A 154 -0.20 12.76 0.18
N GLN A 155 0.55 11.73 -0.22
CA GLN A 155 1.18 10.81 0.72
C GLN A 155 2.34 11.48 1.49
N VAL A 156 3.05 12.42 0.86
CA VAL A 156 4.11 13.18 1.51
C VAL A 156 3.55 13.94 2.72
N GLU A 157 2.46 14.68 2.55
CA GLU A 157 1.82 15.46 3.62
C GLU A 157 1.20 14.55 4.67
N HIS A 158 0.65 13.41 4.27
CA HIS A 158 0.12 12.42 5.21
C HIS A 158 1.20 11.92 6.18
N HIS A 159 2.42 11.68 5.71
CA HIS A 159 3.52 11.24 6.57
C HIS A 159 4.17 12.38 7.35
N LEU A 160 4.28 13.58 6.78
CA LEU A 160 4.83 14.73 7.50
C LEU A 160 3.87 15.25 8.58
N PHE A 161 2.56 15.21 8.34
CA PHE A 161 1.53 15.79 9.19
C PHE A 161 0.36 14.83 9.46
N PRO A 162 0.60 13.65 10.07
CA PRO A 162 -0.41 12.59 10.22
C PRO A 162 -1.62 12.98 11.09
N LYS A 163 -1.52 14.10 11.83
CA LYS A 163 -2.58 14.63 12.68
C LYS A 163 -3.45 15.70 12.00
N ILE A 164 -3.11 16.12 10.78
CA ILE A 164 -3.86 17.13 10.03
C ILE A 164 -4.87 16.44 9.10
N SER A 165 -6.08 16.98 9.05
CA SER A 165 -7.12 16.46 8.14
C SER A 165 -6.71 16.63 6.68
N HIS A 166 -7.01 15.62 5.87
CA HIS A 166 -6.66 15.56 4.44
C HIS A 166 -7.24 16.71 3.61
N ILE A 167 -8.28 17.39 4.09
CA ILE A 167 -8.83 18.59 3.45
C ILE A 167 -7.81 19.73 3.34
N HIS A 168 -6.79 19.73 4.22
CA HIS A 168 -5.73 20.74 4.23
C HIS A 168 -4.51 20.34 3.40
N TYR A 169 -4.43 19.07 2.94
CA TYR A 169 -3.28 18.60 2.17
C TYR A 169 -3.03 19.41 0.89
N PRO A 170 -4.03 19.87 0.10
CA PRO A 170 -3.76 20.72 -1.06
C PRO A 170 -3.09 22.05 -0.74
N ALA A 171 -3.34 22.62 0.46
CA ALA A 171 -2.69 23.85 0.91
C ALA A 171 -1.29 23.55 1.46
N LEU A 172 -1.16 22.51 2.29
CA LEU A 172 0.13 22.05 2.81
C LEU A 172 1.09 21.65 1.69
N ASN A 173 0.59 21.03 0.62
CA ASN A 173 1.38 20.64 -0.53
C ASN A 173 2.15 21.78 -1.16
N LYS A 174 1.51 22.96 -1.28
CA LYS A 174 2.17 24.16 -1.79
C LYS A 174 3.28 24.61 -0.85
N ILE A 175 2.98 24.68 0.44
CA ILE A 175 3.92 25.11 1.49
C ILE A 175 5.13 24.17 1.55
N VAL A 176 4.90 22.85 1.62
CA VAL A 176 5.96 21.85 1.69
C VAL A 176 6.83 21.90 0.44
N LYS A 177 6.21 22.00 -0.73
CA LYS A 177 6.92 22.08 -2.00
C LYS A 177 7.79 23.33 -2.10
N GLU A 178 7.27 24.50 -1.73
CA GLU A 178 8.03 25.76 -1.66
C GLU A 178 9.23 25.65 -0.71
N ASN A 179 9.05 25.05 0.47
CA ASN A 179 10.16 24.81 1.40
C ASN A 179 11.18 23.83 0.83
N CYS A 180 10.75 22.75 0.17
CA CYS A 180 11.67 21.80 -0.46
C CYS A 180 12.51 22.48 -1.55
N GLU A 181 11.91 23.38 -2.33
CA GLU A 181 12.62 24.19 -3.33
C GLU A 181 13.65 25.13 -2.66
N GLU A 182 13.29 25.80 -1.56
CA GLU A 182 14.19 26.69 -0.81
C GLU A 182 15.40 25.96 -0.22
N TYR A 183 15.20 24.77 0.35
CA TYR A 183 16.26 23.96 0.96
C TYR A 183 16.94 22.98 0.00
N ASN A 184 16.64 23.06 -1.31
CA ASN A 184 17.17 22.16 -2.34
C ASN A 184 16.94 20.66 -2.02
N VAL A 185 15.77 20.34 -1.48
CA VAL A 185 15.31 18.97 -1.18
C VAL A 185 14.39 18.51 -2.30
N LYS A 186 14.58 17.28 -2.78
CA LYS A 186 13.75 16.70 -3.84
C LYS A 186 12.32 16.46 -3.33
N TYR A 187 11.35 17.05 -4.04
CA TYR A 187 9.93 16.82 -3.81
C TYR A 187 9.34 15.90 -4.88
N ASN A 188 9.01 14.66 -4.51
CA ASN A 188 8.51 13.65 -5.44
C ASN A 188 7.01 13.85 -5.73
N GLU A 189 6.67 14.32 -6.94
CA GLU A 189 5.28 14.56 -7.34
C GLU A 189 5.05 14.28 -8.83
N TYR A 190 4.09 13.42 -9.13
CA TYR A 190 3.64 13.14 -10.50
C TYR A 190 2.44 14.00 -10.88
N ARG A 191 2.52 14.63 -12.06
CA ARG A 191 1.45 15.52 -12.56
C ARG A 191 0.11 14.80 -12.73
N THR A 192 0.13 13.54 -13.19
CA THR A 192 -1.09 12.76 -13.44
C THR A 192 -1.00 11.35 -12.85
N PHE A 193 -2.16 10.72 -12.65
CA PHE A 193 -2.25 9.33 -12.23
C PHE A 193 -1.51 8.39 -13.18
N TRP A 194 -1.63 8.61 -14.49
CA TRP A 194 -0.98 7.78 -15.50
C TRP A 194 0.54 7.92 -15.50
N ASP A 195 1.07 9.09 -15.16
CA ASP A 195 2.52 9.28 -15.03
C ASP A 195 3.07 8.46 -13.84
N ALA A 196 2.40 8.51 -12.69
CA ALA A 196 2.73 7.68 -11.54
C ALA A 196 2.58 6.19 -11.87
N PHE A 197 1.51 5.78 -12.55
CA PHE A 197 1.26 4.39 -12.94
C PHE A 197 2.32 3.84 -13.89
N ARG A 198 2.70 4.60 -14.92
CA ARG A 198 3.82 4.24 -15.81
C ARG A 198 5.12 4.15 -15.02
N SER A 199 5.33 5.03 -14.04
CA SER A 199 6.47 4.97 -13.14
C SER A 199 6.51 3.66 -12.36
N HIS A 200 5.39 3.27 -11.74
CA HIS A 200 5.27 1.99 -11.04
C HIS A 200 5.57 0.80 -11.95
N VAL A 201 4.99 0.75 -13.16
CA VAL A 201 5.26 -0.32 -14.14
C VAL A 201 6.75 -0.38 -14.52
N ARG A 202 7.44 0.77 -14.61
CA ARG A 202 8.90 0.80 -14.85
C ARG A 202 9.67 0.19 -13.68
N VAL A 203 9.29 0.46 -12.43
CA VAL A 203 9.90 -0.18 -11.25
C VAL A 203 9.69 -1.70 -11.27
N ILE A 204 8.46 -2.17 -11.52
CA ILE A 204 8.20 -3.62 -11.62
C ILE A 204 9.05 -4.29 -12.71
N ARG A 205 9.26 -3.60 -13.83
CA ARG A 205 10.15 -4.07 -14.91
C ARG A 205 11.63 -4.03 -14.51
N SER A 206 12.11 -2.97 -13.85
CA SER A 206 13.52 -2.90 -13.41
C SER A 206 13.83 -3.97 -12.38
N MET A 207 12.89 -4.25 -11.47
CA MET A 207 13.00 -5.33 -10.47
C MET A 207 12.95 -6.75 -11.07
N SER A 208 12.62 -6.89 -12.36
CA SER A 208 12.61 -8.18 -13.08
C SER A 208 14.03 -8.68 -13.40
N LYS A 209 15.05 -7.87 -13.16
CA LYS A 209 16.47 -8.15 -13.40
C LYS A 209 17.30 -8.05 -12.13
#